data_AF-A0A3D1UPX0-F1
#
_entry.id   AF-A0A3D1UPX0-F1
#
_cell.length_a   1.000
_cell.length_b   1.000
_cell.length_c   1.000
_cell.angle_alpha   90.00
_cell.angle_beta   90.00
_cell.angle_gamma   90.00
#
_symmetry.space_group_name_H-M   'P 1'
#
loop_
_entity.id
_entity.type
_entity.pdbx_description
1 polymer ?
#
loop_
_entity_poly.entity_id
_entity_poly.type
_entity_poly.pdbx_seq_one_letter_code
_entity_poly.pdbx_strand_id
1 'polypeptide(L)'
;MRKNKSAQRKAKLKARKQQTALHEKTLSVRLSCALEKLCEPILPEYIDDSREPDLIGRRIVWQMGQIAWNIVVTGHSELANEAFHHTSLDAGQQAAVRNVIASLIKRKCAEFPNQHTAIQDFSVVLIDGVPRVKARPGATFPALPPPVFDEPRNEPEMPFEIPPEAILSLRKGMKLTQIQFGEIFGVSPKKVSAWEHGRAVPVEEQQNKIRSLIQGLPHRSTPLKDGFEKQ
;
A
#
# COMPACT_ATOMS: atom_id res chain seq x y z
N MET A 1 -16.09 45.98 47.87
CA MET A 1 -16.04 44.50 47.78
C MET A 1 -15.20 44.04 46.57
N ARG A 2 -13.91 43.74 46.76
CA ARG A 2 -13.06 43.14 45.70
C ARG A 2 -13.43 41.66 45.53
N LYS A 3 -14.52 41.37 44.79
CA LYS A 3 -14.95 40.01 44.49
C LYS A 3 -13.87 39.27 43.69
N ASN A 4 -13.09 38.45 44.38
CA ASN A 4 -12.59 37.12 44.02
C ASN A 4 -12.16 36.84 42.56
N LYS A 5 -11.55 37.81 41.87
CA LYS A 5 -10.99 37.64 40.50
C LYS A 5 -9.99 36.48 40.41
N SER A 6 -9.23 36.23 41.49
CA SER A 6 -8.26 35.13 41.58
C SER A 6 -8.96 33.75 41.57
N ALA A 7 -10.00 33.55 42.38
CA ALA A 7 -10.74 32.29 42.35
C ALA A 7 -11.49 32.08 41.03
N GLN A 8 -12.03 33.14 40.41
CA GLN A 8 -12.66 33.05 39.09
C GLN A 8 -11.67 32.61 38.00
N ARG A 9 -10.44 33.15 37.99
CA ARG A 9 -9.38 32.73 37.07
C ARG A 9 -8.98 31.26 37.30
N LYS A 10 -8.80 30.85 38.56
CA LYS A 10 -8.49 29.45 38.92
C LYS A 10 -9.60 28.48 38.50
N ALA A 11 -10.86 28.83 38.74
CA ALA A 11 -12.02 28.03 38.34
C ALA A 11 -12.11 27.91 36.82
N LYS A 12 -11.93 29.01 36.07
CA LYS A 12 -11.91 29.00 34.59
C LYS A 12 -10.78 28.12 34.04
N LEU A 13 -9.60 28.17 34.65
CA LEU A 13 -8.47 27.31 34.27
C LEU A 13 -8.77 25.83 34.54
N LYS A 14 -9.35 25.50 35.70
CA LYS A 14 -9.77 24.13 36.04
C LYS A 14 -10.82 23.60 35.07
N ALA A 15 -11.84 24.40 34.77
CA ALA A 15 -12.89 24.05 33.81
C ALA A 15 -12.32 23.79 32.41
N ARG A 16 -11.41 24.64 31.92
CA ARG A 16 -10.72 24.42 30.64
C ARG A 16 -9.92 23.12 30.63
N LYS A 17 -9.13 22.85 31.68
CA LYS A 17 -8.37 21.59 31.80
C LYS A 17 -9.29 20.36 31.79
N GLN A 18 -10.41 20.41 32.51
CA GLN A 18 -11.41 19.33 32.52
C GLN A 18 -12.05 19.13 31.15
N GLN A 19 -12.39 20.23 30.46
CA GLN A 19 -12.96 20.18 29.12
C GLN A 19 -11.98 19.57 28.11
N THR A 20 -10.70 19.95 28.16
CA THR A 20 -9.65 19.36 27.32
C THR A 20 -9.49 17.86 27.61
N ALA A 21 -9.41 17.47 28.88
CA ALA A 21 -9.28 16.06 29.26
C ALA A 21 -10.48 15.22 28.82
N LEU A 22 -11.70 15.77 28.93
CA LEU A 22 -12.91 15.09 28.44
C LEU A 22 -12.88 14.95 26.92
N HIS A 23 -12.50 16.00 26.19
CA HIS A 23 -12.38 15.97 24.74
C HIS A 23 -11.35 14.93 24.29
N GLU A 24 -10.17 14.90 24.91
CA GLU A 24 -9.11 13.93 24.63
C GLU A 24 -9.58 12.49 24.92
N LYS A 25 -10.28 12.25 26.03
CA LYS A 25 -10.86 10.94 26.35
C LYS A 25 -11.87 10.50 25.30
N THR A 26 -12.77 11.38 24.88
CA THR A 26 -13.76 11.10 23.83
C THR A 26 -13.08 10.78 22.50
N LEU A 27 -12.04 11.54 22.12
CA LEU A 27 -11.25 11.26 20.92
C LEU A 27 -10.54 9.91 21.01
N SER A 28 -9.93 9.59 22.15
CA SER A 28 -9.25 8.32 22.38
C SER A 28 -10.20 7.13 22.20
N VAL A 29 -11.41 7.19 22.78
CA VAL A 29 -12.42 6.14 22.61
C VAL A 29 -12.85 6.00 21.16
N ARG A 30 -13.10 7.11 20.47
CA ARG A 30 -13.51 7.11 19.06
C ARG A 30 -12.43 6.51 18.15
N LEU A 31 -11.17 6.92 18.33
CA LEU A 31 -10.04 6.40 17.56
C LEU A 31 -9.78 4.93 17.84
N SER A 32 -9.94 4.49 19.10
CA SER A 32 -9.78 3.08 19.46
C SER A 32 -10.79 2.20 18.73
N CYS A 33 -12.07 2.57 18.78
CA CYS A 33 -13.14 1.86 18.08
C CYS A 33 -12.94 1.88 16.55
N ALA A 34 -12.50 3.02 16.00
CA ALA A 34 -12.23 3.12 14.57
C ALA A 34 -11.04 2.25 14.14
N LEU A 35 -9.96 2.18 14.93
CA LEU A 35 -8.81 1.33 14.63
C LEU A 35 -9.16 -0.16 14.71
N GLU A 36 -9.94 -0.57 15.72
CA GLU A 36 -10.45 -1.94 15.84
C GLU A 36 -11.24 -2.34 14.58
N LYS A 37 -12.23 -1.51 14.19
CA LYS A 37 -13.06 -1.75 13.00
C LYS A 37 -12.29 -1.73 11.69
N LEU A 38 -11.27 -0.88 11.60
CA LEU A 38 -10.42 -0.80 10.41
C LEU A 38 -9.69 -2.13 10.17
N CYS A 39 -9.22 -2.76 11.26
CA CYS A 39 -8.40 -3.96 11.20
C CYS A 39 -9.21 -5.26 11.28
N GLU A 40 -10.49 -5.20 11.69
CA GLU A 40 -11.37 -6.35 11.88
C GLU A 40 -11.31 -7.42 10.78
N PRO A 41 -11.31 -7.09 9.47
CA PRO A 41 -11.32 -8.09 8.41
C PRO A 41 -10.03 -8.89 8.28
N ILE A 42 -8.89 -8.30 8.65
CA ILE A 42 -7.58 -8.95 8.51
C ILE A 42 -7.20 -9.70 9.79
N LEU A 43 -7.83 -9.40 10.93
CA LEU A 43 -7.53 -10.06 12.21
C LEU A 43 -7.46 -11.61 12.11
N PRO A 44 -8.40 -12.33 11.47
CA PRO A 44 -8.37 -13.79 11.44
C PRO A 44 -7.17 -14.40 10.71
N GLU A 45 -6.55 -13.67 9.78
CA GLU A 45 -5.39 -14.16 9.03
C GLU A 45 -4.08 -14.11 9.84
N TYR A 46 -4.04 -13.29 10.90
CA TYR A 46 -2.83 -12.97 11.64
C TYR A 46 -2.89 -13.33 13.13
N ILE A 47 -3.97 -13.98 13.57
CA ILE A 47 -4.23 -14.26 14.99
C ILE A 47 -4.35 -15.76 15.21
N ASP A 48 -3.61 -16.25 16.20
CA ASP A 48 -3.75 -17.60 16.73
C ASP A 48 -4.21 -17.58 18.20
N ASP A 49 -5.53 -17.51 18.41
CA ASP A 49 -6.15 -17.54 19.74
C ASP A 49 -6.30 -18.99 20.28
N SER A 50 -5.60 -20.00 19.72
CA SER A 50 -5.81 -21.43 20.05
C SER A 50 -5.46 -21.83 21.48
N ARG A 51 -4.63 -21.04 22.17
CA ARG A 51 -4.21 -21.30 23.57
C ARG A 51 -4.58 -20.16 24.49
N GLU A 52 -4.14 -18.97 24.11
CA GLU A 52 -4.36 -17.71 24.83
C GLU A 52 -4.61 -16.61 23.79
N PRO A 53 -5.24 -15.48 24.17
CA PRO A 53 -5.43 -14.38 23.25
C PRO A 53 -4.08 -13.91 22.68
N ASP A 54 -3.93 -13.96 21.35
CA ASP A 54 -2.68 -13.60 20.68
C ASP A 54 -2.50 -12.08 20.66
N LEU A 55 -1.86 -11.58 21.72
CA LEU A 55 -1.56 -10.16 21.86
C LEU A 55 -0.49 -9.70 20.87
N ILE A 56 0.38 -10.59 20.40
CA ILE A 56 1.48 -10.24 19.50
C ILE A 56 0.94 -10.03 18.09
N GLY A 57 0.21 -10.99 17.54
CA GLY A 57 -0.45 -10.88 16.24
C GLY A 57 -1.38 -9.67 16.18
N ARG A 58 -2.20 -9.46 17.22
CA ARG A 58 -3.06 -8.28 17.34
C ARG A 58 -2.28 -6.97 17.37
N ARG A 59 -1.16 -6.91 18.09
CA ARG A 59 -0.31 -5.71 18.12
C ARG A 59 0.26 -5.40 16.74
N ILE A 60 0.70 -6.41 15.99
CA ILE A 60 1.22 -6.22 14.62
C ILE A 60 0.11 -5.71 13.70
N VAL A 61 -1.08 -6.31 13.75
CA VAL A 61 -2.24 -5.89 12.95
C VAL A 61 -2.64 -4.45 13.24
N TRP A 62 -2.77 -4.08 14.51
CA TRP A 62 -3.11 -2.71 14.89
C TRP A 62 -2.00 -1.70 14.59
N GLN A 63 -0.73 -2.12 14.60
CA GLN A 63 0.38 -1.30 14.11
C GLN A 63 0.21 -1.01 12.61
N MET A 64 -0.11 -2.00 11.79
CA MET A 64 -0.41 -1.80 10.36
C MET A 64 -1.59 -0.84 10.17
N GLY A 65 -2.65 -1.01 10.98
CA GLY A 65 -3.80 -0.10 10.98
C GLY A 65 -3.44 1.34 11.38
N GLN A 66 -2.57 1.53 12.38
CA GLN A 66 -2.09 2.84 12.79
C GLN A 66 -1.32 3.53 11.66
N ILE A 67 -0.44 2.79 10.97
CA ILE A 67 0.34 3.31 9.85
C ILE A 67 -0.59 3.73 8.71
N ALA A 68 -1.50 2.83 8.29
CA ALA A 68 -2.49 3.12 7.27
C ALA A 68 -3.35 4.36 7.62
N TRP A 69 -3.80 4.45 8.86
CA TRP A 69 -4.56 5.58 9.37
C TRP A 69 -3.77 6.89 9.26
N ASN A 70 -2.53 6.89 9.74
CA ASN A 70 -1.69 8.07 9.77
C ASN A 70 -1.30 8.54 8.38
N ILE A 71 -1.02 7.64 7.43
CA ILE A 71 -0.76 8.00 6.03
C ILE A 71 -1.92 8.79 5.42
N VAL A 72 -3.16 8.35 5.65
CA VAL A 72 -4.35 9.06 5.16
C VAL A 72 -4.51 10.43 5.80
N VAL A 73 -4.20 10.53 7.09
CA VAL A 73 -4.39 11.77 7.86
C VAL A 73 -3.29 12.79 7.62
N THR A 74 -2.04 12.37 7.45
CA THR A 74 -0.88 13.26 7.28
C THR A 74 -0.47 13.46 5.83
N GLY A 75 -0.84 12.56 4.93
CA GLY A 75 -0.36 12.52 3.54
C GLY A 75 1.06 11.99 3.38
N HIS A 76 1.71 11.53 4.46
CA HIS A 76 3.11 11.10 4.42
C HIS A 76 3.18 9.58 4.20
N SER A 77 3.25 9.15 2.94
CA SER A 77 3.36 7.73 2.55
C SER A 77 4.69 7.09 2.97
N GLU A 78 5.73 7.89 3.22
CA GLU A 78 7.06 7.43 3.64
C GLU A 78 7.03 6.66 4.98
N LEU A 79 6.02 6.91 5.82
CA LEU A 79 5.77 6.20 7.07
C LEU A 79 5.58 4.68 6.89
N ALA A 80 5.08 4.23 5.74
CA ALA A 80 4.95 2.79 5.43
C ALA A 80 6.31 2.12 5.20
N ASN A 81 7.25 2.84 4.60
CA ASN A 81 8.59 2.32 4.33
C ASN A 81 9.43 2.28 5.61
N GLU A 82 9.34 3.33 6.43
CA GLU A 82 10.13 3.46 7.65
C GLU A 82 9.70 2.49 8.76
N ALA A 83 8.41 2.20 8.89
CA ALA A 83 7.87 1.46 10.03
C ALA A 83 8.39 0.02 10.18
N PHE A 84 8.91 -0.58 9.10
CA PHE A 84 9.40 -1.96 9.09
C PHE A 84 10.89 -2.09 8.72
N HIS A 85 11.62 -1.00 8.53
CA HIS A 85 13.06 -1.04 8.22
C HIS A 85 13.90 -1.72 9.32
N HIS A 86 13.39 -1.79 10.55
CA HIS A 86 14.04 -2.47 11.68
C HIS A 86 13.63 -3.93 11.89
N THR A 87 12.75 -4.47 11.03
CA THR A 87 12.31 -5.87 11.12
C THR A 87 13.09 -6.74 10.12
N SER A 88 13.50 -7.94 10.55
CA SER A 88 14.21 -8.93 9.71
C SER A 88 13.26 -9.65 8.74
N LEU A 89 12.41 -8.91 8.02
CA LEU A 89 11.48 -9.44 7.04
C LEU A 89 12.14 -9.55 5.66
N ASP A 90 11.90 -10.65 4.96
CA ASP A 90 12.35 -10.80 3.57
C ASP A 90 11.52 -9.95 2.59
N ALA A 91 11.97 -9.86 1.33
CA ALA A 91 11.33 -9.01 0.33
C ALA A 91 9.87 -9.42 0.03
N GLY A 92 9.54 -10.71 0.09
CA GLY A 92 8.18 -11.21 -0.11
C GLY A 92 7.26 -10.86 1.05
N GLN A 93 7.75 -11.02 2.29
CA GLN A 93 7.03 -10.63 3.50
C GLN A 93 6.80 -9.12 3.58
N GLN A 94 7.80 -8.31 3.19
CA GLN A 94 7.66 -6.86 3.08
C GLN A 94 6.59 -6.46 2.06
N ALA A 95 6.54 -7.14 0.90
CA ALA A 95 5.52 -6.90 -0.11
C ALA A 95 4.11 -7.25 0.40
N ALA A 96 3.96 -8.35 1.12
CA ALA A 96 2.70 -8.74 1.73
C ALA A 96 2.21 -7.69 2.75
N VAL A 97 3.08 -7.22 3.64
CA VAL A 97 2.75 -6.16 4.62
C VAL A 97 2.35 -4.86 3.92
N ARG A 98 3.05 -4.47 2.85
CA ARG A 98 2.69 -3.28 2.04
C ARG A 98 1.30 -3.41 1.42
N ASN A 99 0.95 -4.57 0.88
CA ASN A 99 -0.37 -4.82 0.29
C ASN A 99 -1.48 -4.73 1.33
N VAL A 100 -1.24 -5.24 2.55
CA VAL A 100 -2.18 -5.11 3.68
C VAL A 100 -2.34 -3.66 4.08
N ILE A 101 -1.25 -2.89 4.19
CA ILE A 101 -1.34 -1.46 4.50
C ILE A 101 -2.12 -0.73 3.41
N ALA A 102 -1.86 -1.01 2.14
CA ALA A 102 -2.59 -0.42 1.01
C ALA A 102 -4.10 -0.73 1.07
N SER A 103 -4.49 -1.96 1.43
CA SER A 103 -5.91 -2.31 1.56
C SER A 103 -6.57 -1.61 2.76
N LEU A 104 -5.88 -1.52 3.89
CA LEU A 104 -6.34 -0.78 5.08
C LEU A 104 -6.47 0.71 4.79
N ILE A 105 -5.58 1.30 3.99
CA ILE A 105 -5.71 2.70 3.58
C ILE A 105 -6.98 2.91 2.75
N LYS A 106 -7.22 2.08 1.73
CA LYS A 106 -8.45 2.17 0.91
C LYS A 106 -9.69 2.10 1.81
N ARG A 107 -9.70 1.18 2.77
CA ARG A 107 -10.77 1.04 3.77
C ARG A 107 -10.90 2.27 4.67
N LYS A 108 -9.78 2.85 5.13
CA LYS A 108 -9.79 4.08 5.95
C LYS A 108 -10.44 5.25 5.21
N CYS A 109 -10.13 5.42 3.93
CA CYS A 109 -10.74 6.46 3.10
C CYS A 109 -12.25 6.23 2.92
N ALA A 110 -12.68 4.99 2.71
CA ALA A 110 -14.08 4.64 2.50
C ALA A 110 -14.94 4.73 3.76
N GLU A 111 -14.49 4.15 4.88
CA GLU A 111 -15.31 3.98 6.08
C GLU A 111 -15.18 5.13 7.09
N PHE A 112 -14.06 5.87 7.08
CA PHE A 112 -13.82 6.95 8.03
C PHE A 112 -13.31 8.24 7.36
N PRO A 113 -14.00 8.77 6.33
CA PRO A 113 -13.54 9.93 5.56
C PRO A 113 -13.40 11.20 6.42
N ASN A 114 -14.25 11.36 7.44
CA ASN A 114 -14.31 12.56 8.28
C ASN A 114 -13.41 12.50 9.53
N GLN A 115 -12.55 11.49 9.63
CA GLN A 115 -11.65 11.33 10.76
C GLN A 115 -10.22 11.71 10.37
N HIS A 116 -9.77 12.87 10.89
CA HIS A 116 -8.50 13.52 10.56
C HIS A 116 -7.56 13.65 11.77
N THR A 117 -7.83 12.95 12.87
CA THR A 117 -6.94 12.92 14.03
C THR A 117 -5.98 11.75 13.87
N ALA A 118 -4.68 12.02 13.88
CA ALA A 118 -3.66 10.99 13.82
C ALA A 118 -3.65 10.17 15.13
N ILE A 119 -3.10 8.96 15.07
CA ILE A 119 -2.91 8.10 16.24
C ILE A 119 -1.43 8.19 16.59
N GLN A 120 -1.11 8.82 17.73
CA GLN A 120 0.27 9.00 18.18
C GLN A 120 0.88 7.65 18.59
N ASP A 121 0.11 6.85 19.33
CA ASP A 121 0.53 5.57 19.88
C ASP A 121 -0.73 4.77 20.27
N PHE A 122 -0.60 3.48 20.52
CA PHE A 122 -1.68 2.68 21.10
C PHE A 122 -1.14 1.65 22.11
N SER A 123 -2.04 1.22 22.98
CA SER A 123 -1.79 0.11 23.91
C SER A 123 -2.85 -0.96 23.72
N VAL A 124 -2.47 -2.21 23.93
CA VAL A 124 -3.39 -3.33 23.96
C VAL A 124 -3.81 -3.55 25.41
N VAL A 125 -5.12 -3.57 25.66
CA VAL A 125 -5.70 -3.79 26.99
C VAL A 125 -6.70 -4.93 26.94
N LEU A 126 -6.71 -5.79 27.94
CA LEU A 126 -7.73 -6.82 28.09
C LEU A 126 -8.93 -6.22 28.82
N ILE A 127 -10.09 -6.22 28.18
CA ILE A 127 -11.36 -5.80 28.76
C ILE A 127 -12.30 -7.00 28.66
N ASP A 128 -12.70 -7.55 29.82
CA ASP A 128 -13.52 -8.76 29.92
C ASP A 128 -12.93 -9.97 29.15
N GLY A 129 -11.60 -10.10 29.17
CA GLY A 129 -10.87 -11.15 28.45
C GLY A 129 -10.71 -10.91 26.95
N VAL A 130 -11.30 -9.84 26.41
CA VAL A 130 -11.18 -9.47 25.00
C VAL A 130 -10.05 -8.45 24.83
N PRO A 131 -9.05 -8.71 23.96
CA PRO A 131 -8.03 -7.72 23.63
C PRO A 131 -8.67 -6.53 22.89
N ARG A 132 -8.44 -5.33 23.41
CA ARG A 132 -8.92 -4.06 22.85
C ARG A 132 -7.79 -3.07 22.67
N VAL A 133 -7.97 -2.18 21.71
CA VAL A 133 -7.08 -1.06 21.46
C VAL A 133 -7.44 0.08 22.42
N LYS A 134 -6.42 0.73 22.95
CA LYS A 134 -6.52 2.06 23.53
C LYS A 134 -5.58 3.00 22.79
N ALA A 135 -6.15 3.76 21.86
CA ALA A 135 -5.44 4.71 21.02
C ALA A 135 -5.20 6.03 21.75
N ARG A 136 -4.00 6.60 21.58
CA ARG A 136 -3.64 7.94 22.03
C ARG A 136 -3.82 8.92 20.87
N PRO A 137 -4.74 9.90 20.97
CA PRO A 137 -4.92 10.92 19.94
C PRO A 137 -3.63 11.71 19.73
N GLY A 138 -3.25 11.90 18.47
CA GLY A 138 -2.19 12.81 18.05
C GLY A 138 -2.75 14.15 17.54
N ALA A 139 -1.99 14.80 16.67
CA ALA A 139 -2.42 16.02 16.01
C ALA A 139 -3.65 15.77 15.13
N THR A 140 -4.52 16.78 15.04
CA THR A 140 -5.65 16.80 14.09
C THR A 140 -5.27 17.65 12.90
N PHE A 141 -5.43 17.07 11.72
CA PHE A 141 -5.07 17.68 10.44
C PHE A 141 -6.33 18.22 9.76
N PRO A 142 -6.21 19.23 8.87
CA PRO A 142 -7.32 19.62 8.02
C PRO A 142 -7.76 18.43 7.16
N ALA A 143 -9.00 18.48 6.65
CA ALA A 143 -9.46 17.51 5.67
C ALA A 143 -8.60 17.64 4.41
N LEU A 144 -7.60 16.77 4.29
CA LEU A 144 -6.86 16.61 3.05
C LEU A 144 -7.79 15.95 2.03
N PRO A 145 -7.67 16.29 0.73
CA PRO A 145 -8.22 15.41 -0.30
C PRO A 145 -7.68 13.99 -0.01
N PRO A 146 -8.48 12.93 -0.26
CA PRO A 146 -7.99 11.56 -0.09
C PRO A 146 -6.63 11.48 -0.74
N PRO A 147 -5.62 10.85 -0.10
CA PRO A 147 -4.33 10.73 -0.75
C PRO A 147 -4.61 10.19 -2.14
N VAL A 148 -4.15 10.90 -3.15
CA VAL A 148 -4.08 10.35 -4.50
C VAL A 148 -3.03 9.26 -4.33
N PHE A 149 -3.49 8.10 -3.90
CA PHE A 149 -2.87 6.88 -4.34
C PHE A 149 -2.92 7.05 -5.84
N ASP A 150 -1.74 7.18 -6.45
CA ASP A 150 -1.55 6.37 -7.61
C ASP A 150 -2.03 4.98 -7.17
N GLU A 151 -3.33 4.67 -7.37
CA GLU A 151 -3.72 3.36 -7.87
C GLU A 151 -2.56 3.02 -8.77
N PRO A 152 -1.75 1.98 -8.46
CA PRO A 152 -0.50 1.72 -9.15
C PRO A 152 -0.79 2.04 -10.59
N ARG A 153 -0.24 3.17 -11.08
CA ARG A 153 -0.82 3.92 -12.19
C ARG A 153 -1.33 2.84 -13.12
N ASN A 154 -2.64 2.77 -13.33
CA ASN A 154 -3.13 2.07 -14.51
C ASN A 154 -2.57 2.92 -15.66
N GLU A 155 -1.25 2.84 -15.88
CA GLU A 155 -0.64 2.83 -17.18
C GLU A 155 -1.59 1.92 -17.91
N PRO A 156 -2.39 2.49 -18.84
CA PRO A 156 -3.58 1.87 -19.37
C PRO A 156 -3.22 0.42 -19.57
N GLU A 157 -3.82 -0.51 -18.80
CA GLU A 157 -3.37 -1.91 -18.71
C GLU A 157 -2.90 -2.28 -20.10
N MET A 158 -1.58 -2.23 -20.31
CA MET A 158 -1.06 -2.53 -21.62
C MET A 158 -1.49 -3.98 -21.72
N PRO A 159 -2.41 -4.32 -22.65
CA PRO A 159 -3.08 -5.59 -22.64
C PRO A 159 -2.01 -6.65 -22.41
N PHE A 160 -2.32 -7.60 -21.52
CA PHE A 160 -1.44 -8.60 -20.90
C PHE A 160 -0.81 -9.58 -21.91
N GLU A 161 -0.36 -9.04 -23.02
CA GLU A 161 0.01 -9.60 -24.30
C GLU A 161 1.24 -8.79 -24.74
N ILE A 162 2.41 -9.43 -24.72
CA ILE A 162 3.59 -8.86 -25.35
C ILE A 162 3.21 -8.68 -26.82
N PRO A 163 3.20 -7.44 -27.33
CA PRO A 163 2.59 -7.23 -28.62
C PRO A 163 3.45 -7.92 -29.69
N PRO A 164 2.84 -8.52 -30.74
CA PRO A 164 3.53 -9.38 -31.71
C PRO A 164 4.80 -8.76 -32.30
N GLU A 165 4.78 -7.43 -32.50
CA GLU A 165 5.89 -6.63 -32.98
C GLU A 165 7.07 -6.54 -32.00
N ALA A 166 6.82 -6.62 -30.69
CA ALA A 166 7.88 -6.63 -29.67
C ALA A 166 8.63 -7.97 -29.68
N ILE A 167 7.92 -9.09 -29.90
CA ILE A 167 8.54 -10.41 -30.07
C ILE A 167 9.40 -10.43 -31.35
N LEU A 168 8.88 -9.88 -32.45
CA LEU A 168 9.62 -9.75 -33.70
C LEU A 168 10.85 -8.86 -33.55
N SER A 169 10.72 -7.73 -32.85
CA SER A 169 11.80 -6.77 -32.61
C SER A 169 12.86 -7.35 -31.69
N LEU A 170 12.48 -8.11 -30.66
CA LEU A 170 13.40 -8.84 -29.80
C LEU A 170 14.21 -9.86 -30.61
N ARG A 171 13.55 -10.70 -31.42
CA ARG A 171 14.24 -11.69 -32.25
C ARG A 171 15.21 -11.03 -33.23
N LYS A 172 14.78 -9.97 -33.91
CA LYS A 172 15.63 -9.22 -34.85
C LYS A 172 16.78 -8.51 -34.14
N GLY A 173 16.54 -7.93 -32.97
CA GLY A 173 17.57 -7.29 -32.13
C GLY A 173 18.66 -8.27 -31.70
N MET A 174 18.29 -9.54 -31.45
CA MET A 174 19.22 -10.63 -31.15
C MET A 174 19.83 -11.28 -32.40
N LYS A 175 19.45 -10.86 -33.60
CA LYS A 175 19.87 -11.44 -34.90
C LYS A 175 19.61 -12.96 -35.02
N LEU A 176 18.54 -13.44 -34.40
CA LEU A 176 18.19 -14.86 -34.39
C LEU A 176 17.19 -15.21 -35.50
N THR A 177 17.31 -16.42 -36.04
CA THR A 177 16.27 -17.02 -36.89
C THR A 177 15.07 -17.44 -36.03
N GLN A 178 13.88 -17.63 -36.63
CA GLN A 178 12.71 -18.14 -35.90
C GLN A 178 12.96 -19.53 -35.29
N ILE A 179 13.86 -20.31 -35.90
CA ILE A 179 14.28 -21.62 -35.41
C ILE A 179 15.09 -21.48 -34.12
N GLN A 180 16.16 -20.69 -34.16
CA GLN A 180 17.02 -20.43 -32.99
C GLN A 180 16.26 -19.72 -31.86
N PHE A 181 15.33 -18.83 -32.21
CA PHE A 181 14.47 -18.20 -31.23
C PHE A 181 13.54 -19.23 -30.59
N GLY A 182 12.95 -20.15 -31.37
CA GLY A 182 12.13 -21.23 -30.86
C GLY A 182 12.88 -22.16 -29.90
N GLU A 183 14.15 -22.47 -30.19
CA GLU A 183 15.01 -23.29 -29.34
C GLU A 183 15.22 -22.68 -27.95
N ILE A 184 15.39 -21.36 -27.83
CA ILE A 184 15.54 -20.66 -26.54
C ILE A 184 14.31 -20.87 -25.64
N PHE A 185 13.11 -20.97 -26.24
CA PHE A 185 11.85 -21.13 -25.51
C PHE A 185 11.29 -22.56 -25.56
N GLY A 186 12.01 -23.52 -26.17
CA GLY A 186 11.56 -24.91 -26.34
C GLY A 186 10.31 -25.05 -27.21
N VAL A 187 10.09 -24.15 -28.17
CA VAL A 187 8.91 -24.14 -29.04
C VAL A 187 9.27 -24.30 -30.52
N SER A 188 8.33 -24.86 -31.28
CA SER A 188 8.51 -24.98 -32.73
C SER A 188 8.58 -23.60 -33.42
N PRO A 189 9.30 -23.48 -34.55
CA PRO A 189 9.38 -22.23 -35.33
C PRO A 189 8.01 -21.72 -35.81
N LYS A 190 7.07 -22.65 -36.04
CA LYS A 190 5.68 -22.35 -36.42
C LYS A 190 4.92 -21.61 -35.29
N LYS A 191 5.23 -21.95 -34.04
CA LYS A 191 4.65 -21.31 -32.85
C LYS A 191 5.22 -19.90 -32.66
N VAL A 192 6.52 -19.71 -32.87
CA VAL A 192 7.16 -18.37 -32.90
C VAL A 192 6.56 -17.49 -33.98
N SER A 193 6.39 -18.01 -35.20
CA SER A 193 5.74 -17.28 -36.29
C SER A 193 4.29 -16.91 -35.95
N ALA A 194 3.55 -17.78 -35.26
CA ALA A 194 2.20 -17.45 -34.79
C ALA A 194 2.22 -16.31 -33.74
N TRP A 195 3.22 -16.28 -32.86
CA TRP A 195 3.40 -15.19 -31.88
C TRP A 195 3.71 -13.86 -32.55
N GLU A 196 4.63 -13.83 -33.52
CA GLU A 196 5.03 -12.61 -34.23
C GLU A 196 3.92 -11.99 -35.09
N HIS A 197 2.90 -12.78 -35.44
CA HIS A 197 1.75 -12.32 -36.22
C HIS A 197 0.45 -12.22 -35.40
N GLY A 198 0.53 -12.33 -34.07
CA GLY A 198 -0.63 -12.23 -33.18
C GLY A 198 -1.67 -13.35 -33.34
N ARG A 199 -1.31 -14.46 -33.98
CA ARG A 199 -2.18 -15.63 -34.15
C ARG A 199 -2.20 -16.56 -32.94
N ALA A 200 -1.23 -16.41 -32.03
CA ALA A 200 -1.17 -17.17 -30.79
C ALA A 200 -0.45 -16.35 -29.72
N VAL A 201 -0.82 -16.55 -28.46
CA VAL A 201 -0.22 -15.88 -27.31
C VAL A 201 0.77 -16.85 -26.63
N PRO A 202 2.00 -16.42 -26.26
CA PRO A 202 2.91 -17.24 -25.45
C PRO A 202 2.31 -17.52 -24.07
N VAL A 203 2.61 -18.68 -23.47
CA VAL A 203 2.15 -18.99 -22.09
C VAL A 203 2.92 -18.16 -21.06
N GLU A 204 2.38 -18.03 -19.85
CA GLU A 204 2.90 -17.14 -18.80
C GLU A 204 4.42 -17.29 -18.52
N GLU A 205 4.92 -18.52 -18.42
CA GLU A 205 6.37 -18.78 -18.26
C GLU A 205 7.21 -18.24 -19.44
N GLN A 206 6.68 -18.32 -20.66
CA GLN A 206 7.34 -17.85 -21.87
C GLN A 206 7.26 -16.32 -21.96
N GLN A 207 6.14 -15.73 -21.56
CA GLN A 207 5.98 -14.28 -21.46
C GLN A 207 6.97 -13.68 -20.46
N ASN A 208 7.14 -14.30 -19.29
CA ASN A 208 8.09 -13.85 -18.28
C ASN A 208 9.55 -13.90 -18.79
N LYS A 209 9.95 -14.98 -19.47
CA LYS A 209 11.27 -15.07 -20.12
C LYS A 209 11.47 -14.01 -21.21
N ILE A 210 10.47 -13.77 -22.05
CA ILE A 210 10.53 -12.73 -23.10
C ILE A 210 10.66 -11.34 -22.46
N ARG A 211 9.92 -11.04 -21.37
CA ARG A 211 10.04 -9.78 -20.62
C ARG A 211 11.43 -9.59 -20.03
N SER A 212 12.01 -10.62 -19.41
CA SER A 212 13.39 -10.56 -18.88
C SER A 212 14.42 -10.28 -19.98
N LEU A 213 14.23 -10.82 -21.18
CA LEU A 213 15.12 -10.55 -22.32
C LEU A 213 14.97 -9.13 -22.88
N ILE A 214 13.75 -8.59 -22.89
CA ILE A 214 13.50 -7.19 -23.28
C ILE A 214 14.14 -6.22 -22.27
N GLN A 215 13.99 -6.49 -20.97
CA GLN A 215 14.52 -5.65 -19.89
C GLN A 215 16.04 -5.78 -19.71
N GLY A 216 16.61 -6.95 -20.03
CA GLY A 216 18.06 -7.23 -19.93
C GLY A 216 18.89 -6.74 -21.11
N LEU A 217 18.27 -6.26 -22.19
CA LEU A 217 18.96 -5.65 -23.32
C LEU A 217 19.16 -4.14 -23.05
N PRO A 218 20.40 -3.64 -22.89
CA PRO A 218 20.61 -2.20 -22.84
C PRO A 218 20.09 -1.61 -24.14
N HIS A 219 19.15 -0.66 -24.02
CA HIS A 219 18.56 0.10 -25.12
C HIS A 219 19.68 0.60 -26.04
N ARG A 220 19.93 -0.12 -27.14
CA ARG A 220 20.65 0.43 -28.28
C ARG A 220 19.67 1.34 -28.98
N SER A 221 19.73 2.60 -28.56
CA SER A 221 19.17 3.74 -29.25
C SER A 221 19.48 3.70 -30.75
N THR A 222 18.49 4.20 -31.49
CA THR A 222 18.51 4.90 -32.80
C THR A 222 18.60 4.08 -34.11
N PRO A 223 18.09 4.62 -35.25
CA PRO A 223 17.51 5.96 -35.47
C PRO A 223 16.06 5.96 -36.02
N LEU A 224 15.33 7.02 -35.65
CA LEU A 224 14.20 7.53 -36.41
C LEU A 224 14.70 7.85 -37.82
N LYS A 225 14.13 7.19 -38.84
CA LYS A 225 14.32 7.55 -40.24
C LYS A 225 13.47 8.81 -40.50
N ASP A 226 14.06 9.98 -40.33
CA ASP A 226 13.62 11.14 -41.10
C ASP A 226 14.22 11.03 -42.50
N GLY A 227 13.33 10.98 -43.48
CA GLY A 227 13.71 10.97 -44.88
C GLY A 227 12.56 10.53 -45.75
N PHE A 228 11.63 11.44 -46.03
CA PHE A 228 11.01 11.53 -47.35
C PHE A 228 10.69 12.99 -47.65
N GLU A 229 11.72 13.65 -48.19
CA GLU A 229 11.58 14.72 -49.17
C GLU A 229 11.20 14.10 -50.54
N LYS A 230 10.68 14.98 -51.41
CA LYS A 230 10.27 14.83 -52.83
C LYS A 230 8.74 14.80 -53.00
N GLN A 231 8.14 15.65 -53.83
CA GLN A 231 8.67 16.44 -54.95
C GLN A 231 7.71 17.59 -55.27
#